data_AF-A1EHE2-F1
#
_entry.id   AF-A1EHE2-F1
#
_cell.length_a   1.000
_cell.length_b   1.000
_cell.length_c   1.000
_cell.angle_alpha   90.00
_cell.angle_beta   90.00
_cell.angle_gamma   90.00
#
_symmetry.space_group_name_H-M   'P 1'
#
loop_
_entity.id
_entity.type
_entity.pdbx_description
1 polymer ?
#
loop_
_entity_poly.entity_id
_entity_poly.type
_entity_poly.pdbx_seq_one_letter_code
_entity_poly.pdbx_strand_id
1 'polypeptide(L)'
;FGNIYNELTTSGKNHEAAKNHYEDDTKNYYQLREDWWDANRETVWKAITCNAGGSQYFRATCGDSGRPSMAKNNCRCEGANVNIVPTYFDYVPQYLR
;
A
#
# COMPACT_ATOMS: atom_id res chain seq x y z
N PHE A 1 -14.26 -5.63 -7.25
CA PHE A 1 -13.46 -6.76 -6.74
C PHE A 1 -13.95 -8.11 -7.25
N GLY A 2 -15.27 -8.34 -7.45
CA GLY A 2 -15.76 -9.60 -8.05
C GLY A 2 -15.12 -10.01 -9.38
N ASN A 3 -14.91 -9.07 -10.31
CA ASN A 3 -14.21 -9.38 -11.57
C ASN A 3 -12.75 -9.80 -11.33
N ILE A 4 -12.03 -9.07 -10.47
CA ILE A 4 -10.63 -9.39 -10.11
C ILE A 4 -10.55 -10.78 -9.45
N TYR A 5 -11.45 -11.06 -8.50
CA TYR A 5 -11.56 -12.37 -7.86
C TYR A 5 -11.77 -13.47 -8.90
N ASN A 6 -12.73 -13.30 -9.82
CA ASN A 6 -13.01 -14.30 -10.85
C ASN A 6 -11.80 -14.51 -11.76
N GLU A 7 -11.17 -13.44 -12.25
CA GLU A 7 -9.99 -13.56 -13.11
C GLU A 7 -8.85 -14.29 -12.40
N LEU A 8 -8.54 -13.91 -11.14
CA LEU A 8 -7.51 -14.53 -10.32
C LEU A 8 -7.77 -16.01 -10.07
N THR A 9 -9.01 -16.39 -9.76
CA THR A 9 -9.38 -17.76 -9.35
C THR A 9 -9.76 -18.69 -10.49
N THR A 10 -9.95 -18.18 -11.71
CA THR A 10 -10.34 -19.01 -12.88
C THR A 10 -9.27 -19.08 -13.98
N SER A 11 -8.50 -18.01 -14.18
CA SER A 11 -7.60 -17.87 -15.33
C SER A 11 -6.19 -17.37 -14.99
N GLY A 12 -5.97 -16.96 -13.74
CA GLY A 12 -4.68 -16.53 -13.25
C GLY A 12 -3.63 -17.64 -13.30
N LYS A 13 -2.36 -17.25 -13.43
CA LYS A 13 -1.21 -18.19 -13.44
C LYS A 13 -1.20 -19.11 -12.21
N ASN A 14 -1.68 -18.63 -11.07
CA ASN A 14 -1.76 -19.37 -9.80
C ASN A 14 -3.21 -19.52 -9.31
N HIS A 15 -4.15 -19.75 -10.24
CA HIS A 15 -5.58 -19.71 -9.93
C HIS A 15 -6.02 -20.70 -8.84
N GLU A 16 -5.44 -21.90 -8.77
CA GLU A 16 -5.73 -22.85 -7.69
C GLU A 16 -5.33 -22.32 -6.31
N ALA A 17 -4.13 -21.75 -6.20
CA ALA A 17 -3.65 -21.15 -4.96
C ALA A 17 -4.47 -19.92 -4.56
N ALA A 18 -4.83 -19.06 -5.53
CA ALA A 18 -5.70 -17.90 -5.29
C ALA A 18 -7.10 -18.32 -4.84
N LYS A 19 -7.64 -19.40 -5.42
CA LYS A 19 -8.96 -19.93 -5.04
C LYS A 19 -8.96 -20.43 -3.60
N ASN A 20 -7.91 -21.13 -3.17
CA ASN A 20 -7.79 -21.59 -1.79
C ASN A 20 -7.55 -20.42 -0.82
N HIS A 21 -6.71 -19.46 -1.21
CA HIS A 21 -6.40 -18.30 -0.36
C HIS A 21 -7.62 -17.40 -0.12
N TYR A 22 -8.50 -17.24 -1.12
CA TYR A 22 -9.70 -16.40 -1.02
C TYR A 22 -11.02 -17.20 -0.91
N GLU A 23 -10.99 -18.46 -0.49
CA GLU A 23 -12.15 -19.36 -0.54
C GLU A 23 -13.35 -18.83 0.27
N ASP A 24 -13.07 -18.23 1.43
CA ASP A 24 -14.07 -17.66 2.33
C ASP A 24 -14.39 -16.18 2.01
N ASP A 25 -13.70 -15.58 1.04
CA ASP A 25 -13.73 -14.15 0.75
C ASP A 25 -14.63 -13.78 -0.44
N THR A 26 -15.77 -14.46 -0.58
CA THR A 26 -16.61 -14.43 -1.80
C THR A 26 -17.67 -13.34 -1.83
N LYS A 27 -18.04 -12.76 -0.67
CA LYS A 27 -19.08 -11.72 -0.58
C LYS A 27 -18.52 -10.31 -0.58
N ASN A 28 -17.59 -10.06 0.35
CA ASN A 28 -17.12 -8.71 0.63
C ASN A 28 -15.68 -8.47 0.14
N TYR A 29 -14.95 -9.54 -0.21
CA TYR A 29 -13.61 -9.47 -0.75
C TYR A 29 -12.65 -8.72 0.20
N TYR A 30 -12.78 -8.89 1.52
CA TYR A 30 -11.98 -8.18 2.51
C TYR A 30 -10.51 -8.53 2.38
N GLN A 31 -10.15 -9.80 2.32
CA GLN A 31 -8.76 -10.23 2.17
C GLN A 31 -8.20 -9.74 0.83
N LEU A 32 -8.95 -9.93 -0.26
CA LEU A 32 -8.54 -9.46 -1.59
C LEU A 32 -8.36 -7.93 -1.64
N ARG A 33 -9.17 -7.18 -0.90
CA ARG A 33 -9.06 -5.71 -0.82
C ARG A 33 -7.83 -5.27 -0.03
N GLU A 34 -7.54 -5.91 1.09
CA GLU A 34 -6.34 -5.64 1.88
C GLU A 34 -5.08 -6.01 1.11
N ASP A 35 -5.05 -7.19 0.48
CA ASP A 35 -3.92 -7.65 -0.35
C ASP A 35 -3.71 -6.72 -1.56
N TRP A 36 -4.80 -6.25 -2.18
CA TRP A 36 -4.71 -5.26 -3.25
C TRP A 36 -4.19 -3.92 -2.73
N TRP A 37 -4.63 -3.47 -1.56
CA TRP A 37 -4.12 -2.23 -0.97
C TRP A 37 -2.63 -2.33 -0.68
N ASP A 38 -2.18 -3.41 -0.04
CA ASP A 38 -0.77 -3.62 0.28
C ASP A 38 0.12 -3.62 -0.98
N ALA A 39 -0.35 -4.29 -2.05
CA ALA A 39 0.36 -4.32 -3.33
C ALA A 39 0.42 -2.97 -4.06
N ASN A 40 -0.52 -2.05 -3.79
CA ASN A 40 -0.66 -0.80 -4.55
C ASN A 40 -0.43 0.48 -3.74
N ARG A 41 -0.33 0.41 -2.41
CA ARG A 41 -0.25 1.58 -1.50
C ARG A 41 0.90 2.51 -1.82
N GLU A 42 2.04 1.96 -2.26
CA GLU A 42 3.16 2.73 -2.78
C GLU A 42 2.74 3.61 -3.97
N THR A 43 2.14 3.00 -4.99
CA THR A 43 1.77 3.68 -6.23
C THR A 43 0.72 4.74 -5.96
N VAL A 44 -0.24 4.44 -5.08
CA VAL A 44 -1.23 5.40 -4.60
C VAL A 44 -0.56 6.57 -3.88
N TRP A 45 0.39 6.30 -2.97
CA TRP A 45 1.15 7.37 -2.28
C TRP A 45 1.94 8.24 -3.26
N LYS A 46 2.56 7.62 -4.26
CA LYS A 46 3.26 8.31 -5.34
C LYS A 46 2.31 9.18 -6.16
N ALA A 47 1.08 8.76 -6.41
CA ALA A 47 0.10 9.60 -7.09
C ALA A 47 -0.31 10.80 -6.22
N ILE A 48 -0.66 10.55 -4.95
CA ILE A 48 -1.09 11.58 -3.98
C ILE A 48 -0.03 12.67 -3.82
N THR A 49 1.22 12.27 -3.72
CA THR A 49 2.32 13.19 -3.41
C THR A 49 2.96 13.83 -4.64
N CYS A 50 2.52 13.49 -5.86
CA CYS A 50 3.19 13.89 -7.11
C CYS A 50 3.49 15.40 -7.21
N ASN A 51 2.58 16.24 -6.69
CA ASN A 51 2.69 17.70 -6.70
C ASN A 51 2.72 18.31 -5.29
N ALA A 52 3.18 17.55 -4.29
CA ALA A 52 3.24 18.04 -2.90
C ALA A 52 4.33 19.13 -2.71
N GLY A 53 5.22 19.33 -3.68
CA GLY A 53 6.26 20.35 -3.66
C GLY A 53 7.34 20.06 -2.61
N GLY A 54 8.04 21.10 -2.15
CA GLY A 54 9.02 21.00 -1.05
C GLY A 54 8.43 20.63 0.31
N SER A 55 7.14 20.29 0.37
CA SER A 55 6.46 19.80 1.57
C SER A 55 7.08 18.51 2.08
N GLN A 56 7.02 18.34 3.40
CA GLN A 56 7.62 17.22 4.11
C GLN A 56 6.58 16.54 4.98
N TYR A 57 6.67 15.21 5.09
CA TYR A 57 5.88 14.49 6.09
C TYR A 57 6.43 14.83 7.47
N PHE A 58 5.54 15.14 8.42
CA PHE A 58 5.92 15.72 9.72
C PHE A 58 6.69 14.77 10.65
N ARG A 59 6.70 13.47 10.36
CA ARG A 59 7.51 12.49 11.09
C ARG A 59 8.78 12.18 10.28
N ALA A 60 9.92 12.11 10.98
CA ALA A 60 11.14 11.58 10.41
C ALA A 60 11.00 10.05 10.28
N THR A 61 10.84 9.56 9.05
CA THR A 61 10.56 8.14 8.77
C THR A 61 11.45 7.56 7.67
N CYS A 62 12.35 8.36 7.10
CA CYS A 62 13.25 7.93 6.02
C CYS A 62 14.62 7.53 6.56
N GLY A 63 15.23 6.46 6.01
CA GLY A 63 16.54 5.97 6.44
C GLY A 63 16.46 4.93 7.56
N ASP A 64 17.61 4.55 8.11
CA ASP A 64 17.71 3.50 9.13
C ASP A 64 17.19 3.97 10.49
N SER A 65 16.73 3.01 11.31
CA SER A 65 16.16 3.24 12.65
C SER A 65 17.05 4.05 13.59
N GLY A 66 18.37 4.05 13.37
CA GLY A 66 19.33 4.81 14.18
C GLY A 66 19.43 6.29 13.82
N ARG A 67 19.03 6.71 12.61
CA ARG A 67 19.12 8.11 12.13
C ARG A 67 18.00 8.41 11.13
N PRO A 68 16.74 8.50 11.58
CA PRO A 68 15.63 8.83 10.71
C PRO A 68 15.76 10.27 10.20
N SER A 69 15.36 10.46 8.95
CA SER A 69 15.36 11.73 8.22
C SER A 69 13.95 12.05 7.74
N MET A 70 13.72 13.33 7.46
CA MET A 70 12.44 13.80 6.92
C MET A 70 12.25 13.30 5.50
N ALA A 71 11.01 12.96 5.14
CA ALA A 71 10.63 12.72 3.76
C ALA A 71 10.65 14.07 3.01
N LYS A 72 11.71 14.33 2.25
CA LYS A 72 11.93 15.58 1.49
C LYS A 72 11.57 15.37 0.02
N ASN A 73 11.20 16.44 -0.67
CA ASN A 73 10.83 16.42 -2.09
C ASN A 73 9.60 15.56 -2.37
N ASN A 74 8.43 16.19 -2.35
CA ASN A 74 7.15 15.53 -2.57
C ASN A 74 6.83 14.49 -1.48
N CYS A 75 7.15 14.76 -0.20
CA CYS A 75 6.85 13.87 0.92
C CYS A 75 7.31 12.40 0.70
N ARG A 76 8.50 12.21 0.12
CA ARG A 76 9.11 10.89 -0.16
C ARG A 76 10.51 10.78 0.42
N CYS A 77 11.03 9.56 0.52
CA CYS A 77 12.40 9.32 0.92
C CYS A 77 13.33 9.35 -0.31
N GLU A 78 14.52 9.96 -0.18
CA GLU A 78 15.56 9.94 -1.23
C GLU A 78 16.42 8.68 -1.14
N GLY A 79 16.82 8.11 -2.28
CA GLY A 79 17.85 7.05 -2.37
C GLY A 79 17.43 5.65 -1.89
N ALA A 80 16.49 5.54 -0.97
CA ALA A 80 15.69 4.33 -0.82
C ALA A 80 14.65 4.34 -1.93
N ASN A 81 14.39 3.18 -2.54
CA ASN A 81 13.30 2.97 -3.49
C ASN A 81 12.11 3.90 -3.19
N VAL A 82 11.53 4.50 -4.23
CA VAL A 82 10.32 5.35 -4.20
C VAL A 82 9.10 4.63 -3.59
N ASN A 83 9.34 3.41 -3.12
CA ASN A 83 8.50 2.38 -2.58
C ASN A 83 8.22 2.46 -1.08
N ILE A 84 8.89 3.35 -0.36
CA ILE A 84 8.62 3.53 1.07
C ILE A 84 7.52 4.58 1.24
N VAL A 85 6.32 4.13 1.62
CA VAL A 85 5.27 5.00 2.14
C VAL A 85 5.67 5.43 3.56
N PRO A 86 5.90 6.72 3.84
CA PRO A 86 6.40 7.20 5.13
C PRO A 86 5.36 7.14 6.25
N THR A 87 4.14 6.64 5.98
CA THR A 87 3.05 6.56 6.94
C THR A 87 2.42 5.17 6.98
N TYR A 88 1.91 4.82 8.15
CA TYR A 88 1.14 3.60 8.42
C TYR A 88 -0.27 3.95 8.94
N PHE A 89 -0.73 5.19 8.74
CA PHE A 89 -2.07 5.61 9.15
C PHE A 89 -3.20 4.84 8.45
N ASP A 90 -2.91 4.25 7.29
CA ASP A 90 -3.79 3.32 6.59
C ASP A 90 -4.09 2.05 7.40
N TYR A 91 -3.17 1.61 8.28
CA TYR A 91 -3.38 0.49 9.20
C TYR A 91 -3.84 0.89 10.61
N VAL A 92 -4.08 2.19 10.85
CA VAL A 92 -4.65 2.67 12.11
C VAL A 92 -6.17 2.70 11.98
N PRO A 93 -6.94 2.11 12.93
CA PRO A 93 -8.39 2.17 12.93
C PRO A 93 -8.89 3.61 12.75
N GLN A 94 -9.89 3.80 11.88
CA GLN A 94 -10.37 5.14 11.49
C GLN A 94 -10.77 6.01 12.68
N TYR A 95 -11.33 5.41 13.74
CA TYR A 95 -11.71 6.11 14.97
C TYR A 95 -10.52 6.75 15.73
N LEU A 96 -9.30 6.26 15.53
CA LEU A 96 -8.09 6.72 16.22
C LEU A 96 -7.20 7.64 15.37
N ARG A 97 -7.60 7.93 14.12
CA ARG A 97 -6.85 8.84 13.23
C ARG A 97 -7.16 10.29 13.57
#